data_AF-A0A9D6IBJ8-F1
#
_entry.id   AF-A0A9D6IBJ8-F1
#
_cell.length_a   1.000
_cell.length_b   1.000
_cell.length_c   1.000
_cell.angle_alpha   90.00
_cell.angle_beta   90.00
_cell.angle_gamma   90.00
#
_symmetry.space_group_name_H-M   'P 1'
#
loop_
_entity.id
_entity.type
_entity.pdbx_description
1 polymer ?
#
loop_
_entity_poly.entity_id
_entity_poly.type
_entity_poly.pdbx_seq_one_letter_code
_entity_poly.pdbx_strand_id
1 'polypeptide(L)'
;MNTSIGMLAHLPAELHYLIDPAMKYGIYQTDDDQLDFLENASDEERDELARLAERYRLNGHADFVSDFFDDCPITDYPESARLYWLFGLIDHLGLPLSPENWDTVENHIGTLRRFGSFRRASERAVAAKFLANFGEKARSAIPTLHQALQDEDLRVRVWTHYALALIEGDSAGHEDAVRLIYAEHNAKDDLGCHIDDVGAEASEALEKFRESAPKLGSH
;
A
#
# COMPACT_ATOMS: atom_id res chain seq x y z
N MET A 1 22.19 1.75 -31.10
CA MET A 1 20.73 1.75 -31.29
C MET A 1 20.17 2.75 -30.29
N ASN A 2 19.42 3.76 -30.75
CA ASN A 2 18.89 4.81 -29.88
C ASN A 2 17.70 4.19 -29.13
N THR A 3 17.96 3.52 -28.00
CA THR A 3 16.90 2.95 -27.19
C THR A 3 16.15 4.11 -26.57
N SER A 4 15.05 4.51 -27.21
CA SER A 4 14.18 5.58 -26.71
C SER A 4 13.84 5.26 -25.26
N ILE A 5 14.02 6.22 -24.35
CA ILE A 5 13.61 6.10 -22.94
C ILE A 5 12.07 6.00 -22.79
N GLY A 6 11.33 6.19 -23.89
CA GLY A 6 9.92 5.85 -24.01
C GLY A 6 9.07 6.52 -22.93
N MET A 7 8.18 5.73 -22.32
CA MET A 7 7.28 6.24 -21.27
C MET A 7 8.03 6.67 -20.00
N LEU A 8 9.26 6.19 -19.76
CA LEU A 8 10.05 6.62 -18.60
C LEU A 8 10.40 8.11 -18.63
N ALA A 9 10.29 8.77 -19.79
CA ALA A 9 10.40 10.23 -19.88
C ALA A 9 9.28 10.98 -19.12
N HIS A 10 8.17 10.32 -18.82
CA HIS A 10 7.05 10.87 -18.04
C HIS A 10 7.24 10.71 -16.53
N LEU A 11 8.31 10.04 -16.09
CA LEU A 11 8.66 10.02 -14.68
C LEU A 11 8.90 11.45 -14.17
N PRO A 12 8.49 11.78 -12.93
CA PRO A 12 8.90 12.99 -12.24
C PRO A 12 10.43 13.16 -12.25
N ALA A 13 10.90 14.41 -12.26
CA ALA A 13 12.33 14.73 -12.35
C ALA A 13 13.15 14.08 -11.22
N GLU A 14 12.53 13.96 -10.04
CA GLU A 14 13.07 13.31 -8.86
C GLU A 14 13.41 11.83 -9.08
N LEU A 15 12.72 11.17 -10.02
CA LEU A 15 12.87 9.76 -10.37
C LEU A 15 13.75 9.51 -11.61
N HIS A 16 14.25 10.54 -12.29
CA HIS A 16 15.03 10.35 -13.52
C HIS A 16 16.29 9.51 -13.35
N TYR A 17 16.81 9.41 -12.13
CA TYR A 17 17.93 8.50 -11.81
C TYR A 17 17.59 7.01 -11.95
N LEU A 18 16.30 6.66 -12.05
CA LEU A 18 15.84 5.28 -12.29
C LEU A 18 15.83 4.91 -13.78
N ILE A 19 15.90 5.89 -14.68
CA ILE A 19 15.75 5.66 -16.13
C ILE A 19 16.89 4.79 -16.66
N ASP A 20 18.15 5.22 -16.48
CA ASP A 20 19.29 4.47 -17.00
C ASP A 20 19.40 3.07 -16.36
N PRO A 21 19.25 2.90 -15.02
CA PRO A 21 19.22 1.58 -14.40
C PRO A 21 18.07 0.69 -14.86
N ALA A 22 16.87 1.25 -15.09
CA ALA A 22 15.75 0.48 -15.64
C ALA A 22 16.07 -0.01 -17.05
N MET A 23 16.70 0.82 -17.87
CA MET A 23 17.10 0.45 -19.23
C MET A 23 18.26 -0.55 -19.24
N LYS A 24 19.15 -0.51 -18.25
CA LYS A 24 20.31 -1.40 -18.10
C LYS A 24 19.93 -2.77 -17.52
N TYR A 25 19.20 -2.78 -16.41
CA TYR A 25 18.94 -3.97 -15.61
C TYR A 25 17.51 -4.52 -15.74
N GLY A 26 16.55 -3.70 -16.17
CA GLY A 26 15.16 -4.12 -16.41
C GLY A 26 14.95 -5.02 -17.64
N ILE A 27 16.03 -5.44 -18.29
CA ILE A 27 16.01 -6.37 -19.42
C ILE A 27 15.83 -7.82 -18.98
N TYR A 28 16.12 -8.14 -17.72
CA TYR A 28 15.93 -9.46 -17.13
C TYR A 28 14.49 -9.57 -16.63
N GLN A 29 13.59 -10.07 -17.49
CA GLN A 29 12.13 -10.01 -17.31
C GLN A 29 11.52 -11.33 -16.83
N THR A 30 12.35 -12.24 -16.33
CA THR A 30 11.92 -13.49 -15.71
C THR A 30 12.77 -13.75 -14.47
N ASP A 31 12.22 -14.49 -13.50
CA ASP A 31 12.95 -14.83 -12.28
C ASP A 31 14.24 -15.59 -12.61
N ASP A 32 14.19 -16.51 -13.58
CA ASP A 32 15.36 -17.27 -14.04
C ASP A 32 16.45 -16.34 -14.61
N ASP A 33 16.10 -15.39 -15.50
CA ASP A 33 17.06 -14.44 -16.06
C ASP A 33 17.70 -13.54 -14.99
N GLN A 34 16.92 -13.16 -13.98
CA GLN A 34 17.39 -12.33 -12.87
C GLN A 34 18.37 -13.11 -12.00
N LEU A 35 18.03 -14.34 -11.64
CA LEU A 35 18.91 -15.22 -10.86
C LEU A 35 20.23 -15.48 -11.61
N ASP A 36 20.16 -15.82 -12.89
CA ASP A 36 21.35 -16.07 -13.74
C ASP A 36 22.28 -14.86 -13.82
N PHE A 37 21.72 -13.65 -13.98
CA PHE A 37 22.49 -12.42 -13.92
C PHE A 37 23.11 -12.22 -12.54
N LEU A 38 22.32 -12.38 -11.46
CA LEU A 38 22.78 -12.16 -10.10
C LEU A 38 23.89 -13.14 -9.70
N GLU A 39 23.88 -14.39 -10.16
CA GLU A 39 24.97 -15.34 -9.91
C GLU A 39 26.33 -14.82 -10.40
N ASN A 40 26.33 -14.02 -11.47
CA ASN A 40 27.53 -13.50 -12.12
C ASN A 40 27.73 -11.99 -11.94
N ALA A 41 26.81 -11.31 -11.25
CA ALA A 41 26.84 -9.86 -11.07
C ALA A 41 28.07 -9.45 -10.26
N SER A 42 28.80 -8.47 -10.80
CA SER A 42 29.99 -7.91 -10.17
C SER A 42 29.66 -7.13 -8.90
N ASP A 43 30.66 -6.93 -8.03
CA ASP A 43 30.51 -6.10 -6.83
C ASP A 43 30.06 -4.68 -7.17
N GLU A 44 30.55 -4.13 -8.29
CA GLU A 44 30.20 -2.78 -8.76
C GLU A 44 28.72 -2.66 -9.14
N GLU A 45 28.16 -3.69 -9.79
CA GLU A 45 26.73 -3.73 -10.16
C GLU A 45 25.84 -3.91 -8.93
N ARG A 46 26.26 -4.75 -7.98
CA ARG A 46 25.57 -4.93 -6.69
C ARG A 46 25.57 -3.63 -5.88
N ASP A 47 26.69 -2.93 -5.82
CA ASP A 47 26.82 -1.63 -5.15
C ASP A 47 26.01 -0.52 -5.84
N GLU A 48 25.87 -0.58 -7.17
CA GLU A 48 25.00 0.32 -7.92
C GLU A 48 23.53 0.10 -7.54
N LEU A 49 23.06 -1.16 -7.57
CA LEU A 49 21.70 -1.53 -7.20
C LEU A 49 21.39 -1.22 -5.73
N ALA A 50 22.33 -1.44 -4.82
CA ALA A 50 22.19 -1.10 -3.39
C ALA A 50 22.01 0.41 -3.18
N ARG A 51 22.84 1.24 -3.81
CA ARG A 51 22.71 2.72 -3.73
C ARG A 51 21.41 3.21 -4.34
N LEU A 52 20.96 2.58 -5.43
CA LEU A 52 19.69 2.90 -6.06
C LEU A 52 18.51 2.58 -5.13
N ALA A 53 18.50 1.39 -4.54
CA ALA A 53 17.47 0.95 -3.60
C ALA A 53 17.43 1.86 -2.36
N GLU A 54 18.58 2.18 -1.78
CA GLU A 54 18.67 3.09 -0.63
C GLU A 54 18.15 4.48 -0.97
N ARG A 55 18.54 5.06 -2.11
CA ARG A 55 18.03 6.37 -2.55
C ARG A 55 16.52 6.34 -2.75
N TYR A 56 16.00 5.32 -3.42
CA TYR A 56 14.56 5.16 -3.65
C TYR A 56 13.79 5.09 -2.33
N ARG A 57 14.26 4.25 -1.41
CA ARG A 57 13.68 4.05 -0.09
C ARG A 57 13.69 5.33 0.76
N LEU A 58 14.83 6.02 0.86
CA LEU A 58 14.99 7.18 1.73
C LEU A 58 14.19 8.41 1.28
N ASN A 59 13.89 8.52 -0.02
CA ASN A 59 13.13 9.64 -0.56
C ASN A 59 11.63 9.35 -0.67
N GLY A 60 11.14 8.18 -0.22
CA GLY A 60 9.72 7.85 -0.25
C GLY A 60 9.15 7.82 -1.68
N HIS A 61 9.94 7.34 -2.64
CA HIS A 61 9.61 7.42 -4.06
C HIS A 61 8.58 6.40 -4.56
N ALA A 62 8.08 5.54 -3.67
CA ALA A 62 7.12 4.49 -3.98
C ALA A 62 5.83 5.03 -4.60
N ASP A 63 5.32 6.15 -4.09
CA ASP A 63 4.04 6.70 -4.54
C ASP A 63 4.12 7.25 -5.96
N PHE A 64 5.23 7.90 -6.29
CA PHE A 64 5.48 8.44 -7.62
C PHE A 64 5.61 7.34 -8.67
N VAL A 65 6.22 6.20 -8.30
CA VAL A 65 6.32 5.03 -9.17
C VAL A 65 4.97 4.33 -9.30
N SER A 66 4.20 4.22 -8.22
CA SER A 66 2.84 3.66 -8.25
C SER A 66 1.93 4.47 -9.18
N ASP A 67 1.92 5.80 -9.05
CA ASP A 67 1.17 6.70 -9.94
C ASP A 67 1.61 6.56 -11.40
N PHE A 68 2.92 6.42 -11.63
CA PHE A 68 3.45 6.20 -12.96
C PHE A 68 2.94 4.89 -13.58
N PHE A 69 2.86 3.79 -12.82
CA PHE A 69 2.33 2.52 -13.34
C PHE A 69 0.82 2.55 -13.56
N ASP A 70 0.08 3.35 -12.81
CA ASP A 70 -1.35 3.58 -13.05
C ASP A 70 -1.61 4.27 -14.40
N ASP A 71 -0.77 5.25 -14.75
CA ASP A 71 -0.86 5.99 -16.01
C ASP A 71 -0.21 5.23 -17.18
N CYS A 72 0.84 4.45 -16.90
CA CYS A 72 1.64 3.71 -17.86
C CYS A 72 1.77 2.23 -17.47
N PRO A 73 0.71 1.40 -17.60
CA PRO A 73 0.72 0.00 -17.18
C PRO A 73 1.82 -0.85 -17.81
N ILE A 74 2.41 -1.74 -17.02
CA ILE A 74 3.51 -2.61 -17.46
C ILE A 74 3.11 -3.59 -18.58
N THR A 75 1.83 -3.90 -18.71
CA THR A 75 1.30 -4.78 -19.77
C THR A 75 1.32 -4.12 -21.14
N ASP A 76 1.25 -2.79 -21.16
CA ASP A 76 1.04 -2.01 -22.37
C ASP A 76 2.32 -1.30 -22.81
N TYR A 77 3.24 -1.03 -21.86
CA TYR A 77 4.46 -0.26 -22.08
C TYR A 77 5.71 -1.04 -21.68
N PRO A 78 6.54 -1.48 -22.66
CA PRO A 78 7.77 -2.23 -22.38
C PRO A 78 8.76 -1.49 -21.48
N GLU A 79 8.86 -0.18 -21.57
CA GLU A 79 9.76 0.61 -20.72
C GLU A 79 9.26 0.68 -19.27
N SER A 80 7.94 0.73 -19.05
CA SER A 80 7.36 0.56 -17.71
C SER A 80 7.65 -0.83 -17.15
N ALA A 81 7.53 -1.88 -17.98
CA ALA A 81 7.90 -3.23 -17.56
C ALA A 81 9.38 -3.30 -17.15
N ARG A 82 10.29 -2.61 -17.85
CA ARG A 82 11.71 -2.55 -17.45
C ARG A 82 11.91 -1.92 -16.07
N LEU A 83 11.21 -0.83 -15.76
CA LEU A 83 11.26 -0.24 -14.43
C LEU A 83 10.72 -1.20 -13.36
N TYR A 84 9.64 -1.91 -13.65
CA TYR A 84 9.10 -2.95 -12.78
C TYR A 84 10.11 -4.06 -12.52
N TRP A 85 10.74 -4.59 -13.58
CA TRP A 85 11.72 -5.67 -13.47
C TRP A 85 13.02 -5.25 -12.79
N LEU A 86 13.44 -3.98 -12.90
CA LEU A 86 14.52 -3.43 -12.08
C LEU A 86 14.21 -3.59 -10.58
N PHE A 87 12.98 -3.27 -10.16
CA PHE A 87 12.60 -3.45 -8.75
C PHE A 87 12.55 -4.92 -8.35
N GLY A 88 12.07 -5.81 -9.24
CA GLY A 88 12.13 -7.26 -9.00
C GLY A 88 13.56 -7.79 -8.83
N LEU A 89 14.50 -7.27 -9.60
CA LEU A 89 15.92 -7.62 -9.47
C LEU A 89 16.51 -7.18 -8.11
N ILE A 90 16.14 -5.98 -7.67
CA ILE A 90 16.55 -5.44 -6.36
C ILE A 90 15.95 -6.26 -5.21
N ASP A 91 14.70 -6.71 -5.36
CA ASP A 91 14.03 -7.57 -4.41
C ASP A 91 14.71 -8.95 -4.30
N HIS A 92 15.12 -9.55 -5.41
CA HIS A 92 15.91 -10.80 -5.43
C HIS A 92 17.27 -10.67 -4.72
N LEU A 93 17.85 -9.47 -4.68
CA LEU A 93 19.05 -9.18 -3.88
C LEU A 93 18.78 -9.05 -2.38
N GLY A 94 17.51 -9.06 -1.96
CA GLY A 94 17.09 -8.84 -0.57
C GLY A 94 17.28 -7.39 -0.11
N LEU A 95 17.34 -6.44 -1.04
CA LEU A 95 17.55 -5.03 -0.73
C LEU A 95 16.21 -4.35 -0.41
N PRO A 96 16.07 -3.65 0.73
CA PRO A 96 14.82 -3.04 1.11
C PRO A 96 14.47 -1.84 0.21
N LEU A 97 13.33 -1.92 -0.48
CA LEU A 97 12.75 -0.81 -1.24
C LEU A 97 11.81 0.06 -0.41
N SER A 98 11.19 -0.53 0.62
CA SER A 98 10.36 0.16 1.60
C SER A 98 11.18 0.65 2.78
N PRO A 99 10.86 1.79 3.40
CA PRO A 99 11.52 2.23 4.63
C PRO A 99 11.44 1.12 5.69
N GLU A 100 12.53 0.87 6.42
CA GLU A 100 12.55 -0.12 7.52
C GLU A 100 11.44 0.15 8.57
N ASN A 101 10.98 1.40 8.65
CA ASN A 101 9.93 1.87 9.55
C ASN A 101 8.66 2.29 8.78
N TRP A 102 8.27 1.58 7.73
CA TRP A 102 7.03 1.86 6.99
C TRP A 102 5.78 1.65 7.87
N ASP A 103 5.83 0.68 8.79
CA ASP A 103 4.77 0.44 9.77
C ASP A 103 4.96 1.37 10.99
N THR A 104 4.72 2.66 10.78
CA THR A 104 4.71 3.66 11.85
C THR A 104 3.44 4.49 11.80
N VAL A 105 3.03 5.00 12.97
CA VAL A 105 1.86 5.87 13.10
C VAL A 105 1.93 7.06 12.15
N GLU A 106 3.09 7.72 12.02
CA GLU A 106 3.23 8.89 11.14
C GLU A 106 3.09 8.53 9.66
N ASN A 107 3.62 7.38 9.24
CA ASN A 107 3.51 6.95 7.85
C ASN A 107 2.04 6.68 7.49
N HIS A 108 1.30 5.96 8.35
CA HIS A 108 -0.12 5.69 8.11
C HIS A 108 -0.99 6.95 8.19
N ILE A 109 -0.62 7.93 9.03
CA ILE A 109 -1.23 9.27 9.00
C ILE A 109 -0.97 9.94 7.64
N GLY A 110 0.26 9.86 7.12
CA GLY A 110 0.63 10.37 5.80
C GLY A 110 -0.20 9.76 4.68
N THR A 111 -0.42 8.45 4.71
CA THR A 111 -1.28 7.73 3.75
C THR A 111 -2.73 8.20 3.83
N LEU A 112 -3.30 8.30 5.03
CA LEU A 112 -4.69 8.75 5.21
C LEU A 112 -4.95 10.20 4.74
N ARG A 113 -3.95 11.08 4.81
CA ARG A 113 -4.09 12.49 4.34
C ARG A 113 -4.29 12.62 2.83
N ARG A 114 -4.14 11.55 2.06
CA ARG A 114 -4.28 11.53 0.59
C ARG A 114 -5.74 11.42 0.14
N PHE A 115 -6.58 12.32 0.65
CA PHE A 115 -8.02 12.33 0.37
C PHE A 115 -8.34 12.45 -1.12
N GLY A 116 -9.42 11.79 -1.57
CA GLY A 116 -10.00 11.99 -2.90
C GLY A 116 -9.26 11.30 -4.05
N SER A 117 -8.30 10.42 -3.76
CA SER A 117 -7.72 9.54 -4.77
C SER A 117 -8.40 8.17 -4.69
N PHE A 118 -9.44 7.96 -5.51
CA PHE A 118 -10.15 6.68 -5.60
C PHE A 118 -9.19 5.49 -5.80
N ARG A 119 -8.14 5.67 -6.62
CA ARG A 119 -7.12 4.64 -6.89
C ARG A 119 -6.33 4.23 -5.65
N ARG A 120 -6.19 5.13 -4.68
CA ARG A 120 -5.46 4.88 -3.41
C ARG A 120 -6.36 4.55 -2.23
N ALA A 121 -7.65 4.33 -2.47
CA ALA A 121 -8.59 4.04 -1.40
C ALA A 121 -8.23 2.77 -0.62
N SER A 122 -7.74 1.73 -1.32
CA SER A 122 -7.26 0.50 -0.68
C SER A 122 -6.08 0.77 0.27
N GLU A 123 -5.10 1.60 -0.14
CA GLU A 123 -3.97 1.97 0.72
C GLU A 123 -4.42 2.75 1.95
N ARG A 124 -5.38 3.68 1.80
CA ARG A 124 -5.95 4.44 2.92
C ARG A 124 -6.70 3.53 3.89
N ALA A 125 -7.50 2.60 3.38
CA ALA A 125 -8.22 1.62 4.19
C ALA A 125 -7.24 0.75 5.01
N VAL A 126 -6.18 0.27 4.35
CA VAL A 126 -5.10 -0.48 5.00
C VAL A 126 -4.37 0.38 6.06
N ALA A 127 -4.09 1.65 5.78
CA ALA A 127 -3.47 2.55 6.75
C ALA A 127 -4.34 2.76 8.00
N ALA A 128 -5.65 2.96 7.85
CA ALA A 128 -6.59 3.02 8.97
C ALA A 128 -6.57 1.72 9.79
N LYS A 129 -6.56 0.56 9.12
CA LYS A 129 -6.47 -0.75 9.77
C LYS A 129 -5.17 -0.92 10.57
N PHE A 130 -4.04 -0.48 10.04
CA PHE A 130 -2.77 -0.50 10.80
C PHE A 130 -2.80 0.45 12.00
N LEU A 131 -3.34 1.66 11.86
CA LEU A 131 -3.52 2.57 12.99
C LEU A 131 -4.38 1.95 14.10
N ALA A 132 -5.39 1.16 13.75
CA ALA A 132 -6.16 0.37 14.72
C ALA A 132 -5.27 -0.60 15.50
N ASN A 133 -4.36 -1.32 14.82
CA ASN A 133 -3.42 -2.26 15.45
C ASN A 133 -2.43 -1.58 16.41
N PHE A 134 -2.08 -0.31 16.18
CA PHE A 134 -1.28 0.47 17.13
C PHE A 134 -2.05 0.84 18.41
N GLY A 135 -3.39 0.83 18.38
CA GLY A 135 -4.25 1.18 19.50
C GLY A 135 -3.90 2.56 20.07
N GLU A 136 -3.83 2.69 21.40
CA GLU A 136 -3.54 3.97 22.06
C GLU A 136 -2.25 4.67 21.60
N LYS A 137 -1.26 3.93 21.06
CA LYS A 137 -0.02 4.52 20.52
C LYS A 137 -0.29 5.40 19.29
N ALA A 138 -1.39 5.17 18.58
CA ALA A 138 -1.84 5.96 17.43
C ALA A 138 -2.73 7.16 17.80
N ARG A 139 -2.76 7.60 19.07
CA ARG A 139 -3.54 8.80 19.49
C ARG A 139 -3.25 10.06 18.64
N SER A 140 -2.04 10.23 18.12
CA SER A 140 -1.71 11.35 17.22
C SER A 140 -2.48 11.30 15.89
N ALA A 141 -3.03 10.14 15.49
CA ALA A 141 -3.79 9.97 14.26
C ALA A 141 -5.27 10.38 14.38
N ILE A 142 -5.78 10.61 15.60
CA ILE A 142 -7.20 10.93 15.85
C ILE A 142 -7.71 12.06 14.92
N PRO A 143 -7.05 13.22 14.76
CA PRO A 143 -7.56 14.27 13.89
C PRO A 143 -7.68 13.84 12.42
N THR A 144 -6.72 13.06 11.93
CA THR A 144 -6.70 12.55 10.55
C THR A 144 -7.77 11.47 10.36
N LEU A 145 -7.97 10.60 11.35
CA LEU A 145 -9.03 9.60 11.35
C LEU A 145 -10.42 10.26 11.36
N HIS A 146 -10.65 11.29 12.16
CA HIS A 146 -11.92 12.05 12.12
C HIS A 146 -12.20 12.66 10.75
N GLN A 147 -11.16 13.11 10.03
CA GLN A 147 -11.32 13.55 8.63
C GLN A 147 -11.67 12.37 7.70
N ALA A 148 -11.02 11.21 7.88
CA ALA A 148 -11.25 10.00 7.09
C ALA A 148 -12.64 9.36 7.29
N LEU A 149 -13.39 9.74 8.32
CA LEU A 149 -14.81 9.38 8.45
C LEU A 149 -15.67 9.89 7.29
N GLN A 150 -15.20 10.93 6.59
CA GLN A 150 -15.85 11.52 5.42
C GLN A 150 -15.19 11.11 4.10
N ASP A 151 -14.28 10.12 4.11
CA ASP A 151 -13.59 9.66 2.90
C ASP A 151 -14.60 9.19 1.84
N GLU A 152 -14.31 9.37 0.55
CA GLU A 152 -15.24 8.97 -0.52
C GLU A 152 -15.43 7.44 -0.58
N ASP A 153 -14.43 6.66 -0.16
CA ASP A 153 -14.48 5.21 -0.18
C ASP A 153 -14.97 4.66 1.17
N LEU A 154 -16.02 3.85 1.12
CA LEU A 154 -16.66 3.28 2.31
C LEU A 154 -15.75 2.32 3.08
N ARG A 155 -14.80 1.64 2.42
CA ARG A 155 -13.81 0.77 3.08
C ARG A 155 -12.90 1.58 4.00
N VAL A 156 -12.50 2.77 3.56
CA VAL A 156 -11.73 3.71 4.40
C VAL A 156 -12.56 4.10 5.62
N ARG A 157 -13.86 4.42 5.44
CA ARG A 157 -14.75 4.74 6.57
C ARG A 157 -14.88 3.58 7.56
N VAL A 158 -15.06 2.36 7.07
CA VAL A 158 -15.16 1.14 7.89
C VAL A 158 -13.95 1.00 8.81
N TRP A 159 -12.74 1.00 8.24
CA TRP A 159 -11.52 0.84 9.05
C TRP A 159 -11.22 2.07 9.92
N THR A 160 -11.64 3.25 9.49
CA THR A 160 -11.52 4.47 10.31
C THR A 160 -12.40 4.37 11.56
N HIS A 161 -13.64 3.90 11.45
CA HIS A 161 -14.49 3.66 12.62
C HIS A 161 -13.87 2.62 13.56
N TYR A 162 -13.35 1.52 13.02
CA TYR A 162 -12.67 0.50 13.81
C TYR A 162 -11.42 1.06 14.53
N ALA A 163 -10.60 1.86 13.84
CA ALA A 163 -9.42 2.49 14.42
C ALA A 163 -9.77 3.46 15.56
N LEU A 164 -10.73 4.36 15.34
CA LEU A 164 -11.16 5.32 16.36
C LEU A 164 -11.69 4.61 17.60
N ALA A 165 -12.47 3.54 17.43
CA ALA A 165 -12.95 2.75 18.57
C ALA A 165 -11.84 2.21 19.47
N LEU A 166 -10.75 1.70 18.87
CA LEU A 166 -9.61 1.17 19.63
C LEU A 166 -8.73 2.26 20.24
N ILE A 167 -8.59 3.40 19.56
CA ILE A 167 -7.70 4.50 19.97
C ILE A 167 -8.37 5.38 21.04
N GLU A 168 -9.67 5.66 20.88
CA GLU A 168 -10.46 6.50 21.78
C GLU A 168 -11.08 5.70 22.92
N GLY A 169 -11.28 4.40 22.74
CA GLY A 169 -11.88 3.50 23.75
C GLY A 169 -13.41 3.56 23.79
N ASP A 170 -14.05 4.20 22.81
CA ASP A 170 -15.51 4.22 22.63
C ASP A 170 -15.88 3.41 21.39
N SER A 171 -16.35 2.17 21.59
CA SER A 171 -16.64 1.27 20.48
C SER A 171 -18.08 1.29 20.00
N ALA A 172 -19.06 1.66 20.84
CA ALA A 172 -20.46 1.42 20.55
C ALA A 172 -20.95 2.22 19.33
N GLY A 173 -20.66 3.52 19.30
CA GLY A 173 -21.06 4.38 18.17
C GLY A 173 -20.34 4.03 16.87
N HIS A 174 -19.09 3.60 16.96
CA HIS A 174 -18.28 3.20 15.80
C HIS A 174 -18.72 1.85 15.24
N GLU A 175 -19.01 0.87 16.10
CA GLU A 175 -19.53 -0.43 15.68
C GLU A 175 -20.89 -0.28 15.00
N ASP A 176 -21.79 0.55 15.55
CA ASP A 176 -23.09 0.81 14.94
C ASP A 176 -22.97 1.47 13.56
N ALA A 177 -22.03 2.40 13.38
CA ALA A 177 -21.75 3.00 12.08
C ALA A 177 -21.26 1.96 11.06
N VAL A 178 -20.38 1.04 11.46
CA VAL A 178 -19.95 -0.07 10.58
C VAL A 178 -21.09 -1.04 10.28
N ARG A 179 -21.99 -1.31 11.24
CA ARG A 179 -23.19 -2.13 10.99
C ARG A 179 -24.12 -1.51 9.95
N LEU A 180 -24.25 -0.18 9.95
CA LEU A 180 -25.05 0.53 8.93
C LEU A 180 -24.43 0.37 7.54
N ILE A 181 -23.11 0.58 7.40
CA ILE A 181 -22.40 0.35 6.14
C ILE A 181 -22.56 -1.10 5.69
N TYR A 182 -22.37 -2.06 6.59
CA TYR A 182 -22.55 -3.48 6.30
C TYR A 182 -23.98 -3.79 5.84
N ALA A 183 -25.01 -3.23 6.47
CA ALA A 183 -26.40 -3.49 6.11
C ALA A 183 -26.72 -3.09 4.65
N GLU A 184 -26.06 -2.05 4.13
CA GLU A 184 -26.21 -1.60 2.74
C GLU A 184 -25.40 -2.45 1.74
N HIS A 185 -24.34 -3.13 2.21
CA HIS A 185 -23.37 -3.86 1.38
C HIS A 185 -23.27 -5.37 1.70
N ASN A 186 -24.21 -5.94 2.46
CA ASN A 186 -24.15 -7.35 2.89
C ASN A 186 -24.60 -8.36 1.83
N ALA A 187 -24.92 -7.90 0.62
CA ALA A 187 -25.34 -8.78 -0.45
C ALA A 187 -24.25 -9.79 -0.80
N LYS A 188 -24.68 -11.04 -1.07
CA LYS A 188 -23.80 -12.17 -1.35
C LYS A 188 -24.18 -12.84 -2.65
N ASP A 189 -23.18 -13.42 -3.31
CA ASP A 189 -23.38 -14.27 -4.48
C ASP A 189 -23.85 -15.68 -4.07
N ASP A 190 -24.08 -16.54 -5.07
CA ASP A 190 -24.53 -17.93 -4.86
C ASP A 190 -23.49 -18.79 -4.11
N LEU A 191 -22.23 -18.35 -4.04
CA LEU A 191 -21.15 -19.01 -3.30
C LEU A 191 -21.05 -18.50 -1.85
N GLY A 192 -21.86 -17.49 -1.49
CA GLY A 192 -21.84 -16.87 -0.17
C GLY A 192 -20.72 -15.83 0.02
N CYS A 193 -20.03 -15.45 -1.06
CA CYS A 193 -19.05 -14.37 -1.07
C CYS A 193 -19.77 -13.02 -1.16
N HIS A 194 -19.19 -11.98 -0.56
CA HIS A 194 -19.72 -10.62 -0.72
C HIS A 194 -19.60 -10.17 -2.18
N ILE A 195 -20.62 -9.48 -2.68
CA ILE A 195 -20.63 -8.99 -4.06
C ILE A 195 -19.71 -7.78 -4.27
N ASP A 196 -19.29 -7.12 -3.19
CA ASP A 196 -18.35 -6.01 -3.20
C ASP A 196 -17.38 -6.08 -1.99
N ASP A 197 -16.27 -5.37 -2.11
CA ASP A 197 -15.22 -5.32 -1.10
C ASP A 197 -15.69 -4.60 0.17
N VAL A 198 -16.65 -3.67 0.07
CA VAL A 198 -17.18 -2.92 1.22
C VAL A 198 -17.87 -3.88 2.19
N GLY A 199 -18.71 -4.78 1.68
CA GLY A 199 -19.39 -5.80 2.47
C GLY A 199 -18.41 -6.77 3.13
N ALA A 200 -17.39 -7.21 2.39
CA ALA A 200 -16.34 -8.10 2.90
C ALA A 200 -15.55 -7.44 4.05
N GLU A 201 -15.07 -6.22 3.85
CA GLU A 201 -14.28 -5.49 4.85
C GLU A 201 -15.12 -5.06 6.06
N ALA A 202 -16.38 -4.66 5.85
CA ALA A 202 -17.28 -4.34 6.96
C ALA A 202 -17.61 -5.59 7.79
N SER A 203 -17.82 -6.75 7.15
CA SER A 203 -17.95 -8.03 7.88
C SER A 203 -16.70 -8.34 8.70
N GLU A 204 -15.51 -8.15 8.14
CA GLU A 204 -14.24 -8.38 8.85
C GLU A 204 -14.11 -7.45 10.07
N ALA A 205 -14.38 -6.16 9.90
CA ALA A 205 -14.31 -5.19 10.98
C ALA A 205 -15.29 -5.52 12.12
N LEU A 206 -16.51 -5.96 11.80
CA LEU A 206 -17.50 -6.39 12.80
C LEU A 206 -17.06 -7.62 13.58
N GLU A 207 -16.45 -8.62 12.92
CA GLU A 207 -15.87 -9.76 13.65
C GLU A 207 -14.75 -9.30 14.59
N LYS A 208 -13.90 -8.38 14.14
CA LYS A 208 -12.84 -7.81 14.99
C LYS A 208 -13.37 -7.03 16.19
N PHE A 209 -14.46 -6.27 16.03
CA PHE A 209 -15.15 -5.63 17.16
C PHE A 209 -15.57 -6.68 18.20
N ARG A 210 -16.17 -7.79 17.76
CA ARG A 210 -16.60 -8.89 18.64
C ARG A 210 -15.43 -9.55 19.36
N GLU A 211 -14.30 -9.75 18.68
CA GLU A 211 -13.08 -10.31 19.26
C GLU A 211 -12.44 -9.39 20.30
N SER A 212 -12.52 -8.08 20.10
CA SER A 212 -11.96 -7.06 21.00
C SER A 212 -12.82 -6.81 22.25
N ALA A 213 -14.09 -7.24 22.25
CA ALA A 213 -14.96 -7.13 23.42
C ALA A 213 -14.43 -8.01 24.57
N PRO A 214 -14.45 -7.52 25.83
CA PRO A 214 -14.05 -8.34 26.96
C PRO A 214 -14.93 -9.59 27.01
N LYS A 215 -14.30 -10.78 26.95
CA LYS A 215 -15.00 -12.05 27.17
C LYS A 215 -15.66 -11.97 28.54
N LEU A 216 -16.96 -11.72 28.57
CA LEU A 216 -17.75 -11.84 29.79
C LEU A 216 -17.50 -13.24 30.31
N GLY A 217 -16.84 -13.32 31.47
CA GLY A 217 -16.45 -14.57 32.09
C GLY A 217 -17.66 -15.49 32.19
N SER A 218 -17.54 -16.67 31.59
CA SER A 218 -18.38 -17.81 31.92
C SER A 218 -18.17 -18.12 33.40
N HIS A 219 -19.16 -17.74 34.22
CA HIS A 219 -19.33 -18.19 35.59
C HIS A 219 -19.49 -19.72 35.67
#